data_AF-A0A3N0VTH4-F1
#
_entry.id   AF-A0A3N0VTH4-F1
#
_cell.length_a   1.000
_cell.length_b   1.000
_cell.length_c   1.000
_cell.angle_alpha   90.00
_cell.angle_beta   90.00
_cell.angle_gamma   90.00
#
_symmetry.space_group_name_H-M   'P 1'
#
loop_
_entity.id
_entity.type
_entity.pdbx_description
1 polymer ?
#
loop_
_entity_poly.entity_id
_entity_poly.type
_entity_poly.pdbx_seq_one_letter_code
_entity_poly.pdbx_strand_id
1 'polypeptide(L)'
;MYYEKTVAEFQKILNIPESAEVNLWFEDDLFCQTNMWFCLYLLSGNKNIKIFRVFPAISENEDHWKGFSRSSNEELEKSLQSRVKLEEKDIELGVNLWKAYQNQDKNSLTLLSETQSKCFNLLKEIIEAYFNTFPENKTSTNPEVYVKKLMDDGLKDFKQIFEKFQQKFGMYGYGDLQVKKMYDKVLKQ
;
A
#
# COMPACT_ATOMS: atom_id res chain seq x y z
N MET A 1 10.03 18.65 13.78
CA MET A 1 10.21 17.30 13.16
C MET A 1 9.03 16.81 12.31
N TYR A 2 7.81 16.58 12.84
CA TYR A 2 6.65 16.17 12.01
C TYR A 2 6.24 17.27 11.01
N TYR A 3 6.06 18.49 11.49
CA TYR A 3 5.65 19.63 10.64
C TYR A 3 6.70 19.98 9.57
N GLU A 4 7.98 20.05 9.93
CA GLU A 4 9.04 20.45 8.99
C GLU A 4 9.35 19.39 7.92
N LYS A 5 9.21 18.09 8.22
CA LYS A 5 9.59 17.02 7.29
C LYS A 5 8.42 16.39 6.53
N THR A 6 7.19 16.51 7.03
CA THR A 6 6.02 15.82 6.45
C THR A 6 4.99 16.79 5.92
N VAL A 7 4.63 17.83 6.68
CA VAL A 7 3.63 18.82 6.24
C VAL A 7 4.14 19.63 5.05
N ALA A 8 5.44 19.97 5.03
CA ALA A 8 6.06 20.65 3.90
C ALA A 8 5.92 19.86 2.59
N GLU A 9 6.01 18.52 2.63
CA GLU A 9 5.84 17.68 1.45
C GLU A 9 4.39 17.65 0.97
N PHE A 10 3.41 17.66 1.88
CA PHE A 10 1.99 17.78 1.49
C PHE A 10 1.70 19.13 0.83
N GLN A 11 2.32 20.21 1.33
CA GLN A 11 2.22 21.51 0.69
C GLN A 11 2.80 21.49 -0.74
N LYS A 12 3.88 20.75 -0.99
CA LYS A 12 4.38 20.59 -2.37
C LYS A 12 3.36 19.92 -3.28
N ILE A 13 2.67 18.88 -2.81
CA ILE A 13 1.61 18.19 -3.57
C ILE A 13 0.44 19.13 -3.88
N LEU A 14 -0.02 19.89 -2.86
CA LEU A 14 -1.13 20.84 -3.01
C LEU A 14 -0.81 22.01 -3.95
N ASN A 15 0.47 22.37 -4.06
CA ASN A 15 0.95 23.46 -4.91
C ASN A 15 1.54 22.98 -6.25
N ILE A 16 1.25 21.75 -6.67
CA ILE A 16 1.65 21.27 -8.01
C ILE A 16 1.00 22.20 -9.05
N PRO A 17 1.78 22.75 -10.00
CA PRO A 17 1.26 23.64 -11.03
C PRO A 17 0.17 22.98 -11.87
N GLU A 18 -0.78 23.79 -12.34
CA GLU A 18 -1.71 23.33 -13.38
C GLU A 18 -0.96 22.84 -14.63
N SER A 19 -1.56 21.91 -15.36
CA SER A 19 -0.97 21.24 -16.54
C SER A 19 0.26 20.37 -16.26
N ALA A 20 0.65 20.18 -15.00
CA ALA A 20 1.72 19.26 -14.64
C ALA A 20 1.34 17.79 -14.89
N GLU A 21 2.36 16.97 -15.15
CA GLU A 21 2.24 15.51 -15.16
C GLU A 21 2.80 14.94 -13.84
N VAL A 22 1.98 14.17 -13.14
CA VAL A 22 2.32 13.55 -11.86
C VAL A 22 2.38 12.04 -12.05
N ASN A 23 3.54 11.45 -11.77
CA ASN A 23 3.78 10.01 -11.86
C ASN A 23 3.81 9.42 -10.45
N LEU A 24 2.81 8.61 -10.12
CA LEU A 24 2.67 7.96 -8.83
C LEU A 24 3.33 6.57 -8.87
N TRP A 25 4.48 6.46 -8.23
CA TRP A 25 5.26 5.22 -8.12
C TRP A 25 4.81 4.41 -6.90
N PHE A 26 3.67 3.74 -7.02
CA PHE A 26 3.09 2.91 -5.95
C PHE A 26 2.89 1.46 -6.39
N GLU A 27 3.34 0.56 -5.55
CA GLU A 27 3.20 -0.89 -5.68
C GLU A 27 1.77 -1.33 -5.31
N ASP A 28 1.47 -2.61 -5.50
CA ASP A 28 0.13 -3.16 -5.28
C ASP A 28 -0.15 -3.56 -3.83
N ASP A 29 0.82 -3.45 -2.92
CA ASP A 29 0.62 -3.77 -1.50
C ASP A 29 -0.26 -2.75 -0.76
N LEU A 30 -0.80 -3.14 0.39
CA LEU A 30 -1.71 -2.34 1.21
C LEU A 30 -1.12 -1.00 1.64
N PHE A 31 0.16 -0.97 2.00
CA PHE A 31 0.82 0.25 2.46
C PHE A 31 0.96 1.25 1.30
N CYS A 32 1.40 0.79 0.13
CA CYS A 32 1.49 1.60 -1.08
C CYS A 32 0.11 2.09 -1.53
N GLN A 33 -0.89 1.22 -1.60
CA GLN A 33 -2.23 1.61 -2.02
C GLN A 33 -2.85 2.64 -1.08
N THR A 34 -2.73 2.46 0.24
CA THR A 34 -3.23 3.42 1.24
C THR A 34 -2.62 4.81 1.04
N ASN A 35 -1.30 4.88 0.83
CA ASN A 35 -0.61 6.14 0.57
C ASN A 35 -1.02 6.75 -0.77
N MET A 36 -1.23 5.93 -1.79
CA MET A 36 -1.73 6.39 -3.08
C MET A 36 -3.11 7.02 -2.95
N TRP A 37 -4.03 6.41 -2.20
CA TRP A 37 -5.37 6.97 -1.97
C TRP A 37 -5.29 8.35 -1.33
N PHE A 38 -4.39 8.53 -0.35
CA PHE A 38 -4.16 9.82 0.27
C PHE A 38 -3.57 10.84 -0.73
N CYS A 39 -2.60 10.46 -1.55
CA CYS A 39 -2.08 11.34 -2.60
C CYS A 39 -3.17 11.75 -3.58
N LEU A 40 -4.03 10.84 -4.03
CA LEU A 40 -5.16 11.15 -4.90
C LEU A 40 -6.16 12.09 -4.23
N TYR A 41 -6.41 11.91 -2.94
CA TYR A 41 -7.22 12.85 -2.14
C TYR A 41 -6.65 14.26 -2.18
N LEU A 42 -5.35 14.43 -1.96
CA LEU A 42 -4.70 15.74 -2.03
C LEU A 42 -4.71 16.34 -3.44
N LEU A 43 -4.41 15.51 -4.46
CA LEU A 43 -4.33 15.92 -5.85
C LEU A 43 -5.70 16.28 -6.45
N SER A 44 -6.79 15.68 -5.94
CA SER A 44 -8.15 15.93 -6.43
C SER A 44 -8.63 17.38 -6.31
N GLY A 45 -7.93 18.21 -5.51
CA GLY A 45 -8.17 19.65 -5.41
C GLY A 45 -7.77 20.45 -6.66
N ASN A 46 -6.93 19.90 -7.55
CA ASN A 46 -6.46 20.57 -8.76
C ASN A 46 -7.04 19.91 -10.02
N LYS A 47 -7.81 20.65 -10.81
CA LYS A 47 -8.60 20.08 -11.94
C LYS A 47 -7.82 19.87 -13.24
N ASN A 48 -6.62 20.44 -13.36
CA ASN A 48 -5.87 20.47 -14.64
C ASN A 48 -4.55 19.69 -14.61
N ILE A 49 -4.39 18.71 -13.73
CA ILE A 49 -3.20 17.87 -13.67
C ILE A 49 -3.44 16.50 -14.33
N LYS A 50 -2.42 15.98 -15.02
CA LYS A 50 -2.45 14.61 -15.53
C LYS A 50 -1.79 13.70 -14.51
N ILE A 51 -2.52 12.71 -14.02
CA ILE A 51 -2.01 11.77 -13.03
C ILE A 51 -1.83 10.41 -13.70
N PHE A 52 -0.68 9.79 -13.46
CA PHE A 52 -0.36 8.46 -13.95
C PHE A 52 0.06 7.57 -12.79
N ARG A 53 -0.29 6.29 -12.85
CA ARG A 53 0.25 5.25 -11.98
C ARG A 53 1.36 4.50 -12.72
N VAL A 54 2.49 4.34 -12.04
CA VAL A 54 3.63 3.57 -12.52
C VAL A 54 3.66 2.26 -11.75
N PHE A 55 3.67 1.15 -12.46
CA PHE A 55 3.73 -0.20 -11.90
C PHE A 55 5.14 -0.77 -12.03
N PRO A 56 5.60 -1.60 -11.07
CA PRO A 56 6.83 -2.36 -11.24
C PRO A 56 6.72 -3.30 -12.45
N ALA A 57 7.78 -3.36 -13.26
CA ALA A 57 7.89 -4.38 -14.30
C ALA A 57 8.21 -5.71 -13.61
N ILE A 58 7.19 -6.57 -13.46
CA ILE A 58 7.31 -7.87 -12.78
C ILE A 58 7.27 -8.96 -13.84
N SER A 59 8.30 -9.82 -13.87
CA SER A 59 8.33 -10.99 -14.75
C SER A 59 7.41 -12.11 -14.24
N GLU A 60 6.86 -12.96 -15.12
CA GLU A 60 5.88 -14.02 -14.76
C GLU A 60 6.33 -15.01 -13.66
N ASN A 61 7.63 -15.09 -13.37
CA ASN A 61 8.21 -15.99 -12.36
C ASN A 61 8.74 -15.26 -11.11
N GLU A 62 8.48 -13.97 -10.98
CA GLU A 62 8.96 -13.17 -9.85
C GLU A 62 7.88 -12.96 -8.80
N ASP A 63 8.35 -12.84 -7.55
CA ASP A 63 7.49 -12.53 -6.41
C ASP A 63 6.94 -11.11 -6.55
N HIS A 64 5.64 -11.03 -6.83
CA HIS A 64 4.89 -9.80 -7.10
C HIS A 64 5.10 -8.73 -6.01
N TRP A 65 5.27 -9.14 -4.75
CA TRP A 65 5.35 -8.24 -3.60
C TRP A 65 6.73 -7.62 -3.37
N LYS A 66 7.71 -7.91 -4.23
CA LYS A 66 9.04 -7.28 -4.15
C LYS A 66 9.11 -5.89 -4.79
N GLY A 67 8.14 -5.59 -5.65
CA GLY A 67 7.97 -4.27 -6.24
C GLY A 67 9.23 -3.71 -6.91
N PHE A 68 9.48 -2.42 -6.74
CA PHE A 68 10.58 -1.69 -7.38
C PHE A 68 11.96 -1.98 -6.77
N SER A 69 12.02 -2.61 -5.59
CA SER A 69 13.28 -2.80 -4.84
C SER A 69 14.35 -3.61 -5.59
N ARG A 70 13.95 -4.37 -6.62
CA ARG A 70 14.84 -5.19 -7.44
C ARG A 70 14.94 -4.73 -8.88
N SER A 71 14.24 -3.66 -9.25
CA SER A 71 14.24 -3.18 -10.62
C SER A 71 15.60 -2.60 -11.00
N SER A 72 16.14 -3.07 -12.11
CA SER A 72 17.23 -2.43 -12.84
C SER A 72 16.77 -1.08 -13.43
N ASN A 73 17.73 -0.23 -13.82
CA ASN A 73 17.41 1.04 -14.47
C ASN A 73 16.56 0.84 -15.75
N GLU A 74 16.86 -0.21 -16.52
CA GLU A 74 16.12 -0.54 -17.73
C GLU A 74 14.66 -0.94 -17.42
N GLU A 75 14.42 -1.64 -16.32
CA GLU A 75 13.07 -1.99 -15.86
C GLU A 75 12.31 -0.77 -15.35
N LEU A 76 12.97 0.15 -14.63
CA LEU A 76 12.36 1.40 -14.19
C LEU A 76 11.96 2.29 -15.37
N GLU A 77 12.80 2.37 -16.41
CA GLU A 77 12.47 3.08 -17.65
C GLU A 77 11.27 2.45 -18.35
N LYS A 78 11.24 1.11 -18.47
CA LYS A 78 10.10 0.37 -19.03
C LYS A 78 8.81 0.64 -18.24
N SER A 79 8.88 0.57 -16.91
CA SER A 79 7.75 0.89 -16.02
C SER A 79 7.19 2.30 -16.26
N LEU A 80 8.06 3.31 -16.39
CA LEU A 80 7.64 4.69 -16.65
C LEU A 80 7.02 4.85 -18.05
N GLN A 81 7.53 4.13 -19.05
CA GLN A 81 6.97 4.11 -20.41
C GLN A 81 5.60 3.42 -20.45
N SER A 82 5.39 2.38 -19.62
CA SER A 82 4.12 1.65 -19.51
C SER A 82 3.16 2.22 -18.47
N ARG A 83 3.40 3.45 -17.97
CA ARG A 83 2.54 4.08 -16.98
C ARG A 83 1.08 4.18 -17.45
N VAL A 84 0.15 4.03 -16.52
CA VAL A 84 -1.29 4.05 -16.81
C VAL A 84 -1.85 5.39 -16.37
N LYS A 85 -2.53 6.10 -17.27
CA LYS A 85 -3.21 7.36 -16.95
C LYS A 85 -4.42 7.06 -16.06
N LEU A 86 -4.57 7.80 -14.96
CA LEU A 86 -5.80 7.77 -14.17
C LEU A 86 -6.86 8.62 -14.85
N GLU A 87 -8.03 8.04 -15.05
CA GLU A 87 -9.21 8.79 -15.47
C GLU A 87 -9.94 9.39 -14.26
N GLU A 88 -10.88 10.31 -14.49
CA GLU A 88 -11.61 10.99 -13.41
C GLU A 88 -12.26 10.01 -12.42
N LYS A 89 -12.84 8.92 -12.92
CA LYS A 89 -13.43 7.85 -12.10
C LYS A 89 -12.41 7.13 -11.21
N ASP A 90 -11.16 7.01 -11.65
CA ASP A 90 -10.10 6.35 -10.88
C ASP A 90 -9.64 7.28 -9.74
N ILE A 91 -9.56 8.58 -10.02
CA ILE A 91 -9.25 9.61 -9.02
C ILE A 91 -10.37 9.65 -7.97
N GLU A 92 -11.63 9.66 -8.39
CA GLU A 92 -12.78 9.63 -7.50
C GLU A 92 -12.81 8.36 -6.64
N LEU A 93 -12.53 7.19 -7.24
CA LEU A 93 -12.39 5.94 -6.51
C LEU A 93 -11.32 6.05 -5.41
N GLY A 94 -10.12 6.56 -5.74
CA GLY A 94 -9.04 6.78 -4.76
C GLY A 94 -9.42 7.74 -3.62
N VAL A 95 -10.12 8.83 -3.94
CA VAL A 95 -10.64 9.79 -2.96
C VAL A 95 -11.63 9.11 -2.00
N ASN A 96 -12.54 8.30 -2.53
CA ASN A 96 -13.56 7.62 -1.73
C ASN A 96 -12.96 6.49 -0.89
N LEU A 97 -11.98 5.75 -1.44
CA LEU A 97 -11.20 4.75 -0.69
C LEU A 97 -10.48 5.39 0.50
N TRP A 98 -9.83 6.54 0.29
CA TRP A 98 -9.17 7.27 1.37
C TRP A 98 -10.15 7.68 2.48
N LYS A 99 -11.28 8.30 2.11
CA LYS A 99 -12.31 8.71 3.08
C LYS A 99 -12.87 7.52 3.86
N ALA A 100 -13.16 6.41 3.19
CA ALA A 100 -13.67 5.21 3.84
C ALA A 100 -12.62 4.58 4.77
N TYR A 101 -11.35 4.54 4.34
CA TYR A 101 -10.22 4.04 5.13
C TYR A 101 -10.01 4.86 6.41
N GLN A 102 -10.00 6.19 6.32
CA GLN A 102 -9.85 7.08 7.48
C GLN A 102 -10.93 6.88 8.54
N ASN A 103 -12.16 6.56 8.10
CA ASN A 103 -13.30 6.34 8.99
C ASN A 103 -13.48 4.86 9.39
N GLN A 104 -12.60 3.96 8.93
CA GLN A 104 -12.74 2.51 9.09
C GLN A 104 -14.12 1.99 8.62
N ASP A 105 -14.69 2.62 7.58
CA ASP A 105 -16.00 2.25 7.03
C ASP A 105 -15.88 1.00 6.17
N LYS A 106 -16.05 -0.16 6.82
CA LYS A 106 -15.95 -1.48 6.19
C LYS A 106 -16.94 -1.68 5.06
N ASN A 107 -18.15 -1.11 5.17
CA ASN A 107 -19.18 -1.29 4.15
C ASN A 107 -18.79 -0.55 2.88
N SER A 108 -18.39 0.72 3.02
CA SER A 108 -17.92 1.52 1.87
C SER A 108 -16.67 0.92 1.25
N LEU A 109 -15.69 0.48 2.04
CA LEU A 109 -14.48 -0.16 1.52
C LEU A 109 -14.81 -1.44 0.74
N THR A 110 -15.73 -2.26 1.24
CA THR A 110 -16.16 -3.48 0.54
C THR A 110 -16.78 -3.15 -0.81
N LEU A 111 -17.74 -2.21 -0.84
CA LEU A 111 -18.40 -1.80 -2.09
C LEU A 111 -17.42 -1.18 -3.09
N LEU A 112 -16.55 -0.28 -2.64
CA LEU A 112 -15.55 0.36 -3.49
C LEU A 112 -14.57 -0.67 -4.08
N SER A 113 -14.22 -1.71 -3.32
CA SER A 113 -13.28 -2.75 -3.77
C SER A 113 -13.77 -3.59 -4.95
N GLU A 114 -15.07 -3.58 -5.24
CA GLU A 114 -15.66 -4.26 -6.41
C GLU A 114 -15.51 -3.45 -7.70
N THR A 115 -15.09 -2.18 -7.60
CA THR A 115 -14.94 -1.28 -8.74
C THR A 115 -13.74 -1.69 -9.60
N GLN A 116 -13.98 -2.00 -10.87
CA GLN A 116 -12.89 -2.30 -11.81
C GLN A 116 -12.16 -1.03 -12.25
N SER A 117 -10.86 -1.02 -12.03
CA SER A 117 -9.96 0.03 -12.52
C SER A 117 -8.63 -0.57 -12.96
N LYS A 118 -8.09 -0.05 -14.06
CA LYS A 118 -6.73 -0.38 -14.52
C LYS A 118 -5.65 0.20 -13.61
N CYS A 119 -6.02 1.12 -12.72
CA CYS A 119 -5.12 1.80 -11.81
C CYS A 119 -5.18 1.24 -10.39
N PHE A 120 -6.04 0.25 -10.11
CA PHE A 120 -6.18 -0.40 -8.79
C PHE A 120 -6.22 -1.92 -8.95
N ASN A 121 -5.04 -2.54 -9.09
CA ASN A 121 -4.94 -4.00 -9.08
C ASN A 121 -5.17 -4.54 -7.66
N LEU A 122 -5.69 -5.77 -7.59
CA LEU A 122 -5.83 -6.53 -6.34
C LEU A 122 -6.59 -5.78 -5.23
N LEU A 123 -7.45 -4.81 -5.59
CA LEU A 123 -8.07 -3.91 -4.62
C LEU A 123 -8.90 -4.68 -3.60
N LYS A 124 -9.64 -5.70 -4.05
CA LYS A 124 -10.43 -6.57 -3.17
C LYS A 124 -9.54 -7.32 -2.19
N GLU A 125 -8.48 -7.93 -2.68
CA GLU A 125 -7.51 -8.69 -1.89
C GLU A 125 -6.81 -7.80 -0.85
N ILE A 126 -6.49 -6.55 -1.23
CA ILE A 126 -5.87 -5.57 -0.33
C ILE A 126 -6.84 -5.07 0.75
N ILE A 127 -8.12 -4.86 0.41
CA ILE A 127 -9.14 -4.51 1.40
C ILE A 127 -9.41 -5.69 2.36
N GLU A 128 -9.44 -6.92 1.84
CA GLU A 128 -9.52 -8.13 2.68
C GLU A 128 -8.29 -8.27 3.61
N ALA A 129 -7.09 -8.00 3.10
CA ALA A 129 -5.86 -7.97 3.90
C ALA A 129 -5.94 -6.90 5.00
N TYR A 130 -6.44 -5.70 4.68
CA TYR A 130 -6.69 -4.66 5.67
C TYR A 130 -7.63 -5.13 6.78
N PHE A 131 -8.76 -5.75 6.44
CA PHE A 131 -9.70 -6.29 7.43
C PHE A 131 -9.08 -7.40 8.27
N ASN A 132 -8.19 -8.21 7.70
CA ASN A 132 -7.48 -9.25 8.45
C ASN A 132 -6.58 -8.68 9.56
N THR A 133 -6.15 -7.42 9.49
CA THR A 133 -5.35 -6.78 10.56
C THR A 133 -6.14 -6.49 11.84
N PHE A 134 -7.47 -6.51 11.76
CA PHE A 134 -8.33 -6.06 12.84
C PHE A 134 -8.24 -7.01 14.05
N PRO A 135 -8.30 -6.48 15.28
CA PRO A 135 -8.06 -7.26 16.48
C PRO A 135 -9.12 -8.35 16.71
N GLU A 136 -10.31 -8.25 16.11
CA GLU A 136 -11.34 -9.28 16.19
C GLU A 136 -10.93 -10.56 15.44
N ASN A 137 -10.07 -10.47 14.42
CA ASN A 137 -9.58 -11.63 13.70
C ASN A 137 -8.51 -12.37 14.52
N LYS A 138 -8.89 -13.52 15.08
CA LYS A 138 -8.01 -14.39 15.88
C LYS A 138 -7.37 -15.53 15.08
N THR A 139 -7.54 -15.54 13.76
CA THR A 139 -6.96 -16.59 12.91
C THR A 139 -5.54 -16.23 12.46
N SER A 140 -4.80 -17.19 11.91
CA SER A 140 -3.45 -16.96 11.37
C SER A 140 -3.42 -16.14 10.06
N THR A 141 -4.55 -15.59 9.60
CA THR A 141 -4.56 -14.55 8.55
C THR A 141 -4.29 -13.16 9.14
N ASN A 142 -4.50 -12.97 10.45
CA ASN A 142 -4.07 -11.76 11.14
C ASN A 142 -2.54 -11.76 11.32
N PRO A 143 -1.82 -10.71 10.89
CA PRO A 143 -0.37 -10.62 10.98
C PRO A 143 0.20 -10.78 12.40
N GLU A 144 -0.43 -10.16 13.40
CA GLU A 144 0.03 -10.22 14.80
C GLU A 144 -0.19 -11.62 15.40
N VAL A 145 -1.33 -12.24 15.11
CA VAL A 145 -1.63 -13.62 15.53
C VAL A 145 -0.65 -14.60 14.92
N TYR A 146 -0.28 -14.40 13.65
CA TYR A 146 0.72 -15.25 12.99
C TYR A 146 2.11 -15.10 13.61
N VAL A 147 2.55 -13.87 13.89
CA VAL A 147 3.83 -13.63 14.59
C VAL A 147 3.82 -14.32 15.95
N LYS A 148 2.73 -14.20 16.71
CA LYS A 148 2.56 -14.91 17.98
C LYS A 148 2.68 -16.43 17.81
N LYS A 149 1.98 -17.00 16.84
CA LYS A 149 2.04 -18.44 16.57
C LYS A 149 3.46 -18.92 16.27
N LEU A 150 4.22 -18.20 15.43
CA LEU A 150 5.61 -18.56 15.14
C LEU A 150 6.47 -18.60 16.42
N MET A 151 6.25 -17.66 17.34
CA MET A 151 6.96 -17.59 18.61
C MET A 151 6.53 -18.71 19.57
N ASP A 152 5.24 -19.01 19.64
CA ASP A 152 4.69 -20.12 20.43
C ASP A 152 5.22 -21.48 19.91
N ASP A 153 5.42 -21.61 18.59
CA ASP A 153 6.04 -22.77 17.93
C ASP A 153 7.59 -22.81 18.12
N GLY A 154 8.16 -21.88 18.89
CA GLY A 154 9.57 -21.87 19.30
C GLY A 154 10.51 -21.02 18.45
N LEU A 155 10.03 -20.36 17.40
CA LEU A 155 10.84 -19.47 16.58
C LEU A 155 10.98 -18.10 17.26
N LYS A 156 12.15 -17.83 17.84
CA LYS A 156 12.40 -16.57 18.59
C LYS A 156 13.27 -15.55 17.85
N ASP A 157 14.01 -15.98 16.83
CA ASP A 157 14.88 -15.09 16.06
C ASP A 157 14.05 -14.16 15.17
N PHE A 158 14.20 -12.85 15.39
CA PHE A 158 13.41 -11.85 14.67
C PHE A 158 13.65 -11.89 13.16
N LYS A 159 14.90 -12.14 12.72
CA LYS A 159 15.22 -12.18 11.29
C LYS A 159 14.47 -13.32 10.59
N GLN A 160 14.48 -14.52 11.18
CA GLN A 160 13.73 -15.66 10.65
C GLN A 160 12.21 -15.44 10.68
N ILE A 161 11.68 -14.79 11.72
CA ILE A 161 10.26 -14.41 11.77
C ILE A 161 9.94 -13.42 10.65
N PHE A 162 10.77 -12.40 10.46
CA PHE A 162 10.59 -11.40 9.42
C PHE A 162 10.62 -12.02 8.02
N GLU A 163 11.55 -12.94 7.75
CA GLU A 163 11.61 -13.67 6.48
C GLU A 163 10.33 -14.49 6.23
N LYS A 164 9.84 -15.24 7.23
CA LYS A 164 8.57 -15.97 7.12
C LYS A 164 7.37 -15.04 6.98
N PHE A 165 7.41 -13.89 7.65
CA PHE A 165 6.39 -12.86 7.55
C PHE A 165 6.30 -12.33 6.13
N GLN A 166 7.43 -11.91 5.53
CA GLN A 166 7.47 -11.39 4.16
C GLN A 166 6.95 -12.41 3.15
N GLN A 167 7.34 -13.69 3.29
CA GLN A 167 6.86 -14.76 2.41
C GLN A 167 5.35 -14.95 2.45
N LYS A 168 4.72 -14.77 3.61
CA LYS A 168 3.29 -14.98 3.79
C LYS A 168 2.45 -13.72 3.57
N PHE A 169 3.01 -12.56 3.90
CA PHE A 169 2.29 -11.30 4.08
C PHE A 169 2.94 -10.15 3.28
N GLY A 170 3.60 -10.46 2.17
CA GLY A 170 4.14 -9.45 1.25
C GLY A 170 3.10 -8.41 0.82
N MET A 171 1.84 -8.83 0.67
CA MET A 171 0.69 -7.96 0.35
C MET A 171 0.44 -6.80 1.32
N TYR A 172 1.03 -6.83 2.52
CA TYR A 172 0.87 -5.74 3.50
C TYR A 172 1.88 -4.60 3.29
N GLY A 173 2.99 -4.83 2.59
CA GLY A 173 4.04 -3.82 2.41
C GLY A 173 4.73 -3.40 3.70
N TYR A 174 4.74 -4.28 4.71
CA TYR A 174 5.32 -3.96 6.02
C TYR A 174 6.83 -4.15 6.02
N GLY A 175 7.54 -3.11 6.43
CA GLY A 175 8.98 -3.15 6.69
C GLY A 175 9.30 -3.82 8.03
N ASP A 176 10.60 -3.98 8.28
CA ASP A 176 11.15 -4.57 9.50
C ASP A 176 10.64 -3.87 10.76
N LEU A 177 10.56 -2.53 10.76
CA LEU A 177 10.06 -1.75 11.89
C LEU A 177 8.60 -2.06 12.24
N GLN A 178 7.71 -2.21 11.24
CA GLN A 178 6.31 -2.57 11.50
C GLN A 178 6.20 -3.96 12.11
N VAL A 179 6.91 -4.94 11.53
CA VAL A 179 6.90 -6.34 12.03
C VAL A 179 7.57 -6.43 13.40
N LYS A 180 8.64 -5.67 13.63
CA LYS A 180 9.35 -5.60 14.91
C LYS A 180 8.45 -5.12 16.03
N LYS A 181 7.59 -4.11 15.78
CA LYS A 181 6.59 -3.66 16.76
C LYS A 181 5.60 -4.76 17.14
N MET A 182 5.15 -5.57 16.18
CA MET A 182 4.27 -6.72 16.46
C MET A 182 5.00 -7.77 17.30
N TYR A 183 6.22 -8.13 16.91
CA TYR A 183 7.08 -9.07 17.64
C TYR A 183 7.33 -8.62 19.08
N ASP A 184 7.72 -7.36 19.29
CA ASP A 184 7.99 -6.82 20.64
C ASP A 184 6.72 -6.72 21.49
N LYS A 185 5.56 -6.52 20.87
CA LYS A 185 4.26 -6.54 21.56
C LYS A 185 3.90 -7.94 22.04
N VAL A 186 4.19 -8.98 21.24
CA VAL A 186 3.99 -10.37 21.63
C VAL A 186 4.94 -10.78 22.75
N LEU A 187 6.22 -10.36 22.71
CA LEU A 187 7.19 -10.66 23.78
C LEU A 187 6.80 -10.12 25.17
N LYS A 188 5.98 -9.06 25.21
CA LYS A 188 5.54 -8.41 26.45
C LYS A 188 4.23 -8.99 27.01
N GLN A 189 3.57 -9.88 26.28
CA GLN A 189 2.37 -10.60 26.71
C GLN A 189 2.73 -11.92 27.37
#